data_AF-A0A838RWN3-F1
#
_entry.id   AF-A0A838RWN3-F1
#
_cell.length_a   1.000
_cell.length_b   1.000
_cell.length_c   1.000
_cell.angle_alpha   90.00
_cell.angle_beta   90.00
_cell.angle_gamma   90.00
#
_symmetry.space_group_name_H-M   'P 1'
#
loop_
_entity.id
_entity.type
_entity.pdbx_description
1 polymer ?
#
loop_
_entity_poly.entity_id
_entity_poly.type
_entity_poly.pdbx_seq_one_letter_code
_entity_poly.pdbx_strand_id
1 'polypeptide(L)' 'WEYLADFALVSEDEMLQAVGLYVEKAHTLTEAAGAASLAAALRLRERLAGQTVALVLSGGNITIEQLRTAVAHYDRENTL' A
#
# COMPACT_ATOMS: atom_id res chain seq x y z
N TRP A 1 19.11 -9.92 -11.26
CA TRP A 1 18.10 -10.95 -10.89
C TRP A 1 18.66 -12.02 -9.96
N GLU A 2 19.98 -12.25 -9.91
CA GLU A 2 20.59 -13.25 -9.02
C GLU A 2 20.23 -13.11 -7.53
N TYR A 3 20.05 -11.88 -7.04
CA TYR A 3 19.67 -11.61 -5.65
C TYR A 3 18.19 -11.31 -5.44
N LEU A 4 17.35 -11.42 -6.48
CA LEU A 4 15.91 -11.21 -6.33
C LEU A 4 15.24 -12.57 -6.09
N ALA A 5 14.60 -12.70 -4.93
CA ALA A 5 13.91 -13.93 -4.57
C ALA A 5 12.57 -14.11 -5.30
N ASP A 6 11.81 -13.02 -5.49
CA ASP A 6 10.47 -13.06 -6.07
C ASP A 6 10.04 -11.65 -6.53
N PHE A 7 8.94 -11.56 -7.28
CA PHE A 7 8.22 -10.31 -7.53
C PHE A 7 6.72 -10.50 -7.37
N ALA A 8 6.03 -9.47 -6.88
CA ALA A 8 4.59 -9.45 -6.75
C ALA A 8 4.01 -8.30 -7.58
N LEU A 9 2.95 -8.59 -8.32
CA LEU A 9 2.16 -7.58 -9.02
C LEU A 9 0.98 -7.18 -8.15
N VAL A 10 0.66 -5.89 -8.19
CA VAL A 10 -0.51 -5.30 -7.54
C VAL A 10 -1.23 -4.40 -8.53
N SER A 11 -2.54 -4.32 -8.37
CA SER A 11 -3.43 -3.42 -9.10
C SER A 11 -3.36 -1.99 -8.56
N GLU A 12 -3.89 -1.05 -9.33
CA GLU A 12 -4.06 0.34 -8.88
C GLU A 12 -5.00 0.43 -7.66
N ASP A 13 -6.09 -0.34 -7.64
CA ASP A 13 -7.03 -0.40 -6.52
C ASP A 13 -6.35 -0.87 -5.22
N GLU A 14 -5.51 -1.92 -5.31
CA GLU A 14 -4.71 -2.39 -4.16
C GLU A 14 -3.73 -1.31 -3.66
N MET A 15 -3.14 -0.51 -4.57
CA MET A 15 -2.27 0.60 -4.19
C MET A 15 -3.06 1.75 -3.54
N LEU A 16 -4.23 2.12 -4.06
CA LEU A 16 -5.09 3.15 -3.46
C LEU A 16 -5.54 2.75 -2.05
N GLN A 17 -5.90 1.48 -1.86
CA GLN A 17 -6.22 0.93 -0.54
C GLN A 17 -5.03 1.05 0.41
N ALA A 18 -3.82 0.73 -0.05
CA ALA A 18 -2.60 0.84 0.75
C ALA A 18 -2.26 2.29 1.10
N VAL A 19 -2.47 3.25 0.19
CA VAL A 19 -2.30 4.68 0.47
C VAL A 19 -3.23 5.11 1.61
N GLY A 20 -4.53 4.80 1.54
CA GLY A 20 -5.48 5.14 2.59
C GLY A 20 -5.14 4.48 3.95
N LEU A 21 -4.68 3.23 3.93
CA LEU A 21 -4.24 2.53 5.14
C LEU A 21 -3.02 3.20 5.79
N TYR A 22 -2.04 3.66 4.99
CA TYR A 22 -0.91 4.43 5.51
C TYR A 22 -1.35 5.75 6.14
N VAL A 23 -2.32 6.43 5.55
CA VAL A 23 -2.88 7.67 6.11
C VAL A 23 -3.58 7.39 7.44
N GLU A 24 -4.46 6.39 7.49
CA GLU A 24 -5.28 6.15 8.69
C GLU A 24 -4.45 5.54 9.84
N LYS A 25 -3.61 4.55 9.57
CA LYS A 25 -2.95 3.77 10.63
C LYS A 25 -1.56 4.27 10.95
N ALA A 26 -0.84 4.76 9.95
CA ALA A 26 0.53 5.23 10.12
C ALA A 26 0.66 6.76 10.07
N HIS A 27 -0.42 7.49 9.84
CA HIS A 27 -0.43 8.96 9.69
C HIS A 27 0.63 9.46 8.70
N THR A 28 0.88 8.68 7.65
CA THR A 28 1.96 8.92 6.69
C THR A 28 1.37 9.09 5.30
N LEU A 29 1.77 10.18 4.63
CA LEU A 29 1.39 10.42 3.23
C LEU A 29 2.34 9.66 2.31
N THR A 30 1.78 9.00 1.30
CA THR A 30 2.53 8.25 0.29
C THR A 30 1.86 8.39 -1.07
N GLU A 31 2.63 8.34 -2.15
CA GLU A 31 2.10 8.18 -3.50
C GLU A 31 1.82 6.70 -3.81
N ALA A 32 1.09 6.39 -4.88
CA ALA A 32 0.73 5.00 -5.22
C ALA A 32 1.96 4.09 -5.32
N ALA A 33 3.02 4.53 -6.00
CA ALA A 33 4.28 3.78 -6.08
C ALA A 33 4.94 3.57 -4.71
N GLY A 34 4.88 4.58 -3.83
CA GLY A 34 5.38 4.48 -2.45
C GLY A 34 4.57 3.52 -1.58
N ALA A 35 3.30 3.26 -1.93
CA ALA A 35 2.44 2.32 -1.22
C ALA A 35 2.53 0.87 -1.74
N ALA A 36 3.21 0.64 -2.87
CA ALA A 36 3.22 -0.65 -3.56
C ALA A 36 3.70 -1.82 -2.69
N SER A 37 4.68 -1.60 -1.80
CA SER A 37 5.15 -2.65 -0.88
C SER A 37 4.09 -3.07 0.13
N LEU A 38 3.26 -2.13 0.60
CA LEU A 38 2.16 -2.43 1.52
C LEU A 38 1.02 -3.14 0.79
N ALA A 39 0.67 -2.69 -0.41
CA ALA A 39 -0.29 -3.38 -1.26
C ALA A 39 0.10 -4.85 -1.47
N ALA A 40 1.36 -5.11 -1.80
CA ALA A 40 1.87 -6.47 -1.97
C ALA A 40 1.85 -7.26 -0.65
N ALA A 41 2.20 -6.66 0.47
CA ALA A 41 2.18 -7.32 1.77
C ALA A 41 0.75 -7.73 2.19
N LEU A 42 -0.25 -6.88 1.94
CA LEU A 42 -1.66 -7.20 2.20
C LEU A 42 -2.17 -8.34 1.32
N ARG A 43 -1.80 -8.34 0.03
CA ARG A 43 -2.08 -9.44 -0.90
C ARG A 43 -1.45 -10.76 -0.44
N LEU A 44 -0.25 -10.70 0.12
CA LEU A 44 0.53 -11.84 0.58
C LEU A 44 0.32 -12.18 2.07
N ARG A 45 -0.70 -11.60 2.72
CA ARG A 45 -0.90 -11.69 4.18
C ARG A 45 -0.80 -13.11 4.75
N GLU A 46 -1.35 -14.11 4.05
CA GLU A 46 -1.35 -15.51 4.50
C GLU A 46 0.05 -16.10 4.46
N ARG A 47 0.83 -15.78 3.42
CA ARG A 47 2.24 -16.20 3.28
C ARG A 47 3.14 -15.53 4.30
N LEU A 48 2.82 -14.31 4.71
CA LEU A 48 3.59 -13.49 5.66
C LEU A 48 3.16 -13.68 7.12
N ALA A 49 2.11 -14.45 7.39
CA ALA A 49 1.58 -14.63 8.74
C ALA A 49 2.66 -15.16 9.72
N GLY A 50 2.76 -14.52 10.89
CA GLY A 50 3.74 -14.87 11.92
C GLY A 50 5.18 -14.39 11.65
N GLN A 51 5.42 -13.70 10.54
CA GLN A 51 6.74 -13.15 10.21
C GLN A 51 6.84 -11.66 10.55
N THR A 52 8.05 -11.20 10.88
CA THR A 52 8.36 -9.78 10.95
C THR A 52 8.70 -9.28 9.56
N VAL A 53 7.90 -8.36 9.02
CA VAL A 53 8.05 -7.83 7.66
C VAL A 53 8.36 -6.34 7.73
N ALA A 54 9.42 -5.91 7.04
CA ALA A 54 9.73 -4.51 6.83
C ALA A 54 9.28 -4.09 5.42
N LEU A 55 8.62 -2.94 5.32
CA LEU A 55 8.11 -2.38 4.06
C LEU A 55 8.83 -1.08 3.78
N VAL A 56 9.23 -0.87 2.53
CA VAL A 56 9.89 0.36 2.09
C VAL A 56 8.84 1.27 1.46
N LEU A 57 8.49 2.35 2.17
CA LEU A 57 7.73 3.46 1.60
C LEU A 57 8.69 4.36 0.84
N SER A 58 8.73 4.22 -0.49
CA SER A 58 9.79 4.83 -1.30
C SER A 58 9.60 6.32 -1.60
N GLY A 59 8.38 6.85 -1.51
CA GLY A 59 8.07 8.23 -1.90
C GLY A 59 6.70 8.72 -1.42
N GLY A 60 6.58 10.03 -1.24
CA GLY A 60 5.40 10.69 -0.69
C GLY A 60 4.91 11.90 -1.48
N ASN A 61 5.30 12.01 -2.76
CA ASN A 61 5.01 13.16 -3.62
C ASN A 61 3.57 13.15 -4.15
N ILE A 62 2.60 12.86 -3.29
CA ILE A 62 1.19 12.76 -3.64
C ILE A 62 0.54 14.15 -3.71
N THR A 63 -0.29 14.38 -4.73
CA THR A 63 -1.12 15.58 -4.81
C THR A 63 -2.36 15.47 -3.91
N ILE A 64 -2.98 16.61 -3.58
CA ILE A 64 -4.23 16.61 -2.80
C ILE A 64 -5.37 15.86 -3.52
N GLU A 65 -5.43 15.94 -4.85
CA GLU A 65 -6.45 15.23 -5.65
C GLU A 65 -6.27 13.70 -5.57
N GLN A 66 -5.04 13.22 -5.76
CA GLN A 66 -4.72 11.80 -5.62
C GLN A 66 -4.98 11.30 -4.20
N LEU A 67 -4.61 12.10 -3.19
CA LEU A 67 -4.85 11.75 -1.79
C LEU A 67 -6.35 11.64 -1.48
N ARG A 68 -7.17 12.60 -1.95
CA ARG A 68 -8.63 12.52 -1.80
C ARG A 68 -9.20 11.28 -2.47
N THR A 69 -8.71 10.94 -3.66
CA THR A 69 -9.12 9.75 -4.40
C THR A 69 -8.81 8.48 -3.61
N ALA A 70 -7.59 8.36 -3.09
CA ALA A 70 -7.17 7.20 -2.30
C ALA A 70 -7.94 7.07 -0.98
N VAL A 71 -8.16 8.17 -0.25
CA VAL A 71 -8.93 8.15 1.00
C VAL A 71 -10.40 7.79 0.74
N ALA A 72 -11.02 8.37 -0.30
CA ALA A 72 -12.39 8.02 -0.66
C ALA A 72 -12.54 6.56 -1.10
N HIS A 73 -11.55 6.01 -1.81
CA HIS A 73 -11.48 4.59 -2.14
C HIS A 73 -11.38 3.73 -0.87
N TYR A 74 -10.47 4.09 0.03
CA TYR A 74 -10.23 3.39 1.29
C TYR A 74 -11.46 3.33 2.20
N ASP A 75 -12.15 4.47 2.35
CA ASP A 75 -13.37 4.55 3.16
C ASP A 75 -14.46 3.65 2.59
N ARG A 76 -14.63 3.62 1.26
CA ARG A 76 -15.63 2.77 0.60
C ARG A 76 -15.42 1.28 0.87
N GLU A 77 -14.18 0.81 0.86
CA GLU A 77 -13.85 -0.61 1.06
C GLU A 77 -13.93 -1.04 2.54
N ASN A 78 -13.91 -0.09 3.49
CA ASN A 78 -13.91 -0.37 4.93
C ASN A 78 -15.20 0.02 5.68
N THR A 79 -16.24 0.46 4.97
CA THR A 79 -17.55 0.83 5.56
C THR A 79 -18.61 -0.28 5.41
N LEU A 80 -18.18 -1.53 5.17
CA LEU A 80 -19.02 -2.74 5.17
C LEU A 80 -18.56 -3.70 6.26
#